data_AF-A0A966DSV8-F1
#
_entry.id   AF-A0A966DSV8-F1
#
_cell.length_a   1.000
_cell.length_b   1.000
_cell.length_c   1.000
_cell.angle_alpha   90.00
_cell.angle_beta   90.00
_cell.angle_gamma   90.00
#
_symmetry.space_group_name_H-M   'P 1'
#
loop_
_entity.id
_entity.type
_entity.pdbx_description
1 polymer ?
#
loop_
_entity_poly.entity_id
_entity_poly.type
_entity_poly.pdbx_seq_one_letter_code
_entity_poly.pdbx_strand_id
1 'polypeptide(L)'
;MKDPAKIAYGKIKLGFILLSSGMFKETFDTLNSVKVKLLPDSVKKEYYFLTARTYYDLADFDKDDYYARLYNKRAGAYVDSAVRLCDPKSFEYTYYAGLKQLKAGDLKSAIAKLQYLINHQQLSYHQYAITASTLSDIYIQHNNPDSAVTLLIKASMADIKSSTKEAAAMLNLAQLLDKKGNTQDAYIFIKHAMDDAMYYGARQRKVQVSAILPVVAGARILYEQEQKRALIFYSSLLTLLSVTIIVFAIIIYKQLKRIKAADKLVVEANTNLLHTIDKLNEAEKIKEEYIGYYLNIISDYMNKLEKFKCSIEQRLTTKRFDDIKILVGNINLKKEREELFINFDKAFLKLFPNFVHEFNALFPAEHQIKLLPNQLLNTDLRIFALIRLGISDTDKVARILEYSLSTIYNYRTRIKNKSNDPDGFEAAIMGIKAI
;
A
#
# COMPACT_ATOMS: atom_id res chain seq x y z
N MET A 1 6.67 79.99 -31.54
CA MET A 1 5.84 79.22 -30.59
C MET A 1 4.44 79.82 -30.33
N LYS A 2 3.87 80.69 -31.20
CA LYS A 2 2.54 81.32 -30.97
C LYS A 2 1.50 81.05 -32.08
N ASP A 3 1.64 79.97 -32.83
CA ASP A 3 0.67 79.61 -33.87
C ASP A 3 -0.67 79.21 -33.21
N PRO A 4 -1.76 79.96 -33.40
CA PRO A 4 -3.05 79.70 -32.75
C PRO A 4 -3.63 78.32 -33.09
N ALA A 5 -3.39 77.82 -34.31
CA ALA A 5 -3.89 76.52 -34.75
C ALA A 5 -3.13 75.38 -34.05
N LYS A 6 -1.81 75.51 -33.90
CA LYS A 6 -0.99 74.53 -33.15
C LYS A 6 -1.30 74.53 -31.66
N ILE A 7 -1.58 75.69 -31.06
CA ILE A 7 -2.02 75.80 -29.66
C ILE A 7 -3.37 75.11 -29.48
N ALA A 8 -4.32 75.37 -30.37
CA ALA A 8 -5.63 74.73 -30.35
C ALA A 8 -5.54 73.20 -30.54
N TYR A 9 -4.68 72.73 -31.45
CA TYR A 9 -4.40 71.30 -31.61
C TYR A 9 -3.78 70.68 -30.34
N GLY A 10 -2.81 71.36 -29.73
CA GLY A 10 -2.22 70.92 -28.46
C GLY A 10 -3.26 70.80 -27.34
N LYS A 11 -4.20 71.74 -27.24
CA LYS A 11 -5.33 71.66 -26.30
C LYS A 11 -6.26 70.48 -26.57
N ILE A 12 -6.51 70.14 -27.84
CA ILE A 12 -7.30 68.94 -28.18
C ILE A 12 -6.58 67.67 -27.71
N LYS A 13 -5.26 67.57 -27.94
CA LYS A 13 -4.48 66.41 -27.46
C LYS A 13 -4.39 66.36 -25.93
N LEU A 14 -4.28 67.50 -25.26
CA LEU A 14 -4.36 67.56 -23.80
C LEU A 14 -5.74 67.10 -23.31
N GLY A 15 -6.83 67.53 -23.97
CA GLY A 15 -8.18 67.09 -23.66
C GLY A 15 -8.35 65.57 -23.78
N PHE A 16 -7.72 64.94 -24.79
CA PHE A 16 -7.70 63.48 -24.91
C PHE A 16 -7.01 62.82 -23.71
N ILE A 17 -5.84 63.31 -23.31
CA ILE A 17 -5.10 62.77 -22.16
C ILE A 17 -5.93 62.91 -20.87
N LEU A 18 -6.51 64.09 -20.64
CA LEU A 18 -7.36 64.35 -19.47
C LEU A 18 -8.60 63.44 -19.45
N LEU A 19 -9.25 63.25 -20.60
CA LEU A 19 -10.40 62.34 -20.72
C LEU A 19 -9.99 60.90 -20.40
N SER A 20 -8.91 60.39 -21.00
CA SER A 20 -8.43 59.04 -20.76
C SER A 20 -7.95 58.82 -19.30
N SER A 21 -7.62 59.91 -18.58
CA SER A 21 -7.33 59.90 -17.14
C SER A 21 -8.59 59.98 -16.25
N GLY A 22 -9.76 60.24 -16.82
CA GLY A 22 -11.05 60.41 -16.12
C GLY A 22 -11.31 61.82 -15.58
N MET A 23 -10.61 62.84 -16.07
CA MET A 23 -10.72 64.24 -15.64
C MET A 23 -11.75 65.01 -16.48
N PHE A 24 -13.03 64.62 -16.38
CA PHE A 24 -14.10 65.12 -17.26
C PHE A 24 -14.28 66.64 -17.24
N LYS A 25 -14.24 67.26 -16.06
CA LYS A 25 -14.39 68.72 -15.92
C LYS A 25 -13.26 69.45 -16.63
N GLU A 26 -12.02 69.06 -16.36
CA GLU A 26 -10.82 69.65 -16.95
C GLU A 26 -10.76 69.43 -18.46
N THR A 27 -11.26 68.29 -18.94
CA THR A 27 -11.46 68.05 -20.38
C THR A 27 -12.41 69.08 -20.97
N PHE A 28 -13.59 69.32 -20.38
CA PHE A 28 -14.53 70.33 -20.87
C PHE A 28 -13.94 71.74 -20.81
N ASP A 29 -13.32 72.12 -19.69
CA ASP A 29 -12.67 73.44 -19.53
C ASP A 29 -11.59 73.64 -20.62
N THR A 30 -10.81 72.60 -20.90
CA THR A 30 -9.77 72.62 -21.94
C THR A 30 -10.37 72.76 -23.34
N LEU A 31 -11.36 71.94 -23.70
CA LEU A 31 -11.99 71.92 -25.01
C LEU A 31 -12.78 73.21 -25.29
N ASN A 32 -13.53 73.72 -24.32
CA ASN A 32 -14.28 74.97 -24.46
C ASN A 32 -13.38 76.18 -24.74
N SER A 33 -12.10 76.11 -24.37
CA SER A 33 -11.11 77.17 -24.66
C SER A 33 -10.53 77.13 -26.08
N VAL A 34 -10.92 76.14 -26.91
CA VAL A 34 -10.43 75.95 -28.27
C VAL A 34 -11.20 76.82 -29.26
N LYS A 35 -10.50 77.64 -30.05
CA LYS A 35 -11.09 78.45 -31.13
C LYS A 35 -11.29 77.63 -32.40
N VAL A 36 -12.32 76.78 -32.42
CA VAL A 36 -12.58 75.77 -33.46
C VAL A 36 -12.68 76.36 -34.88
N LYS A 37 -13.22 77.57 -35.03
CA LYS A 37 -13.41 78.21 -36.34
C LYS A 37 -12.10 78.43 -37.11
N LEU A 38 -10.97 78.54 -36.41
CA LEU A 38 -9.65 78.80 -36.97
C LEU A 38 -8.88 77.52 -37.37
N LEU A 39 -9.48 76.35 -37.16
CA LEU A 39 -8.82 75.07 -37.37
C LEU A 39 -9.10 74.50 -38.78
N PRO A 40 -8.16 73.75 -39.36
CA PRO A 40 -8.44 72.94 -40.54
C PRO A 40 -9.46 71.83 -40.21
N ASP A 41 -10.20 71.38 -41.21
CA ASP A 41 -11.30 70.44 -41.01
C ASP A 41 -10.86 69.09 -40.44
N SER A 42 -9.63 68.66 -40.74
CA SER A 42 -9.01 67.47 -40.12
C SER A 42 -8.96 67.59 -38.59
N VAL A 43 -8.64 68.77 -38.06
CA VAL A 43 -8.54 69.03 -36.62
C VAL A 43 -9.91 69.35 -36.02
N LYS A 44 -10.82 70.02 -36.75
CA LYS A 44 -12.21 70.22 -36.31
C LYS A 44 -12.93 68.90 -36.09
N LYS A 45 -12.74 67.93 -37.00
CA LYS A 45 -13.25 66.57 -36.86
C LYS A 45 -12.83 65.96 -35.53
N GLU A 46 -11.54 66.00 -35.21
CA GLU A 46 -11.00 65.47 -33.95
C GLU A 46 -11.58 66.18 -32.73
N TYR A 47 -11.68 67.51 -32.76
CA TYR A 47 -12.28 68.30 -31.68
C TYR A 47 -13.73 67.87 -31.41
N TYR A 48 -14.55 67.79 -32.45
CA TYR A 48 -15.96 67.45 -32.30
C TYR A 48 -16.12 66.01 -31.81
N PHE A 49 -15.34 65.07 -32.34
CA PHE A 49 -15.41 63.70 -31.89
C PHE A 49 -14.95 63.54 -30.43
N LEU A 50 -13.85 64.20 -30.04
CA LEU A 50 -13.36 64.15 -28.66
C LEU A 50 -14.38 64.76 -27.68
N THR A 51 -15.03 65.86 -28.07
CA THR A 51 -16.12 66.46 -27.28
C THR A 51 -17.30 65.50 -27.15
N ALA A 52 -17.67 64.81 -28.24
CA ALA A 52 -18.71 63.79 -28.20
C ALA A 52 -18.34 62.62 -27.29
N ARG A 53 -17.12 62.09 -27.42
CA ARG A 53 -16.59 61.02 -26.56
C ARG A 53 -16.61 61.43 -25.10
N THR A 54 -16.22 62.67 -24.78
CA THR A 54 -16.25 63.17 -23.39
C THR A 54 -17.65 63.08 -22.78
N TYR A 55 -18.68 63.45 -23.54
CA TYR A 55 -20.07 63.31 -23.09
C TYR A 55 -20.54 61.85 -23.02
N TYR A 56 -20.17 60.99 -23.97
CA TYR A 56 -20.50 59.57 -23.91
C TYR A 56 -19.83 58.85 -22.73
N ASP A 57 -18.55 59.08 -22.51
CA ASP A 57 -17.78 58.47 -21.42
C ASP A 57 -18.29 58.98 -20.06
N LEU A 58 -18.72 60.25 -19.96
CA LEU A 58 -19.36 60.79 -18.76
C LEU A 58 -20.72 60.16 -18.50
N ALA A 59 -21.54 59.96 -19.54
CA ALA A 59 -22.81 59.25 -19.43
C ALA A 59 -22.63 57.81 -18.93
N ASP A 60 -21.61 57.11 -19.45
CA ASP A 60 -21.27 55.74 -19.05
C ASP A 60 -20.64 55.67 -17.65
N PHE A 61 -20.04 56.75 -17.18
CA PHE A 61 -19.48 56.85 -15.84
C PHE A 61 -20.55 57.12 -14.78
N ASP A 62 -21.39 58.14 -14.98
CA ASP A 62 -22.42 58.55 -14.03
C ASP A 62 -23.54 57.50 -13.94
N LYS A 63 -23.88 56.87 -15.08
CA LYS A 63 -24.91 55.82 -15.19
C LYS A 63 -26.27 56.18 -14.59
N ASP A 64 -26.61 57.46 -14.56
CA ASP A 64 -27.89 57.94 -14.08
C ASP A 64 -28.88 58.16 -15.23
N ASP A 65 -30.16 57.88 -15.02
CA ASP A 65 -31.13 57.98 -16.11
C ASP A 65 -31.40 59.42 -16.58
N TYR A 66 -31.12 60.43 -15.76
CA TYR A 66 -31.45 61.83 -16.07
C TYR A 66 -30.34 62.50 -16.88
N TYR A 67 -29.13 62.60 -16.32
CA TYR A 67 -28.00 63.28 -16.96
C TYR A 67 -27.38 62.44 -18.07
N ALA A 68 -27.31 61.10 -17.97
CA ALA A 68 -26.81 60.28 -19.07
C ALA A 68 -27.59 60.50 -20.38
N ARG A 69 -28.93 60.65 -20.32
CA ARG A 69 -29.74 61.00 -21.51
C ARG A 69 -29.38 62.36 -22.10
N LEU A 70 -29.17 63.37 -21.25
CA LEU A 70 -28.77 64.72 -21.67
C LEU A 70 -27.39 64.71 -22.32
N TYR A 71 -26.43 64.00 -21.72
CA TYR A 71 -25.07 63.86 -22.24
C TYR A 71 -25.04 63.09 -23.56
N ASN A 72 -25.75 61.96 -23.67
CA ASN A 72 -25.87 61.20 -24.91
C ASN A 72 -26.47 62.05 -26.05
N LYS A 73 -27.48 62.86 -25.76
CA LYS A 73 -28.06 63.79 -26.76
C LYS A 73 -27.05 64.83 -27.24
N ARG A 74 -26.29 65.44 -26.31
CA ARG A 74 -25.22 66.41 -26.66
C ARG A 74 -24.12 65.74 -27.47
N ALA A 75 -23.68 64.56 -27.05
CA ALA A 75 -22.68 63.77 -27.75
C ALA A 75 -23.11 63.49 -29.20
N GLY A 76 -24.36 63.07 -29.42
CA GLY A 76 -24.91 62.83 -30.76
C GLY A 76 -24.79 64.02 -31.70
N ALA A 77 -25.08 65.24 -31.23
CA ALA A 77 -24.94 66.47 -32.03
C ALA A 77 -23.48 66.79 -32.39
N TYR A 78 -22.54 66.50 -31.48
CA TYR A 78 -21.11 66.64 -31.76
C TYR A 78 -20.60 65.56 -32.73
N VAL A 79 -21.07 64.31 -32.62
CA VAL A 79 -20.75 63.27 -33.59
C VAL A 79 -21.24 63.66 -35.00
N ASP A 80 -22.44 64.23 -35.13
CA ASP A 80 -22.94 64.70 -36.43
C ASP A 80 -22.04 65.77 -37.06
N SER A 81 -21.46 66.63 -36.22
CA SER A 81 -20.50 67.63 -36.67
C SER A 81 -19.16 67.02 -37.06
N ALA A 82 -18.70 65.98 -36.36
CA ALA A 82 -17.49 65.25 -36.73
C ALA A 82 -17.67 64.45 -38.04
N VAL A 83 -18.74 63.67 -38.17
CA VAL A 83 -19.03 62.81 -39.32
C VAL A 83 -19.15 63.62 -40.62
N ARG A 84 -19.75 64.82 -40.59
CA ARG A 84 -19.84 65.71 -41.76
C ARG A 84 -18.48 66.16 -42.31
N LEU A 85 -17.43 66.10 -41.49
CA LEU A 85 -16.07 66.49 -41.86
C LEU A 85 -15.18 65.27 -42.20
N CYS A 86 -15.70 64.04 -42.06
CA CYS A 86 -14.97 62.83 -42.41
C CYS A 86 -15.10 62.51 -43.90
N ASP A 87 -14.04 61.96 -44.50
CA ASP A 87 -14.14 61.27 -45.80
C ASP A 87 -15.06 60.05 -45.64
N PRO A 88 -16.11 59.86 -46.47
CA PRO A 88 -16.99 58.69 -46.41
C PRO A 88 -16.30 57.33 -46.45
N LYS A 89 -15.07 57.24 -47.00
CA LYS A 89 -14.26 56.01 -47.06
C LYS A 89 -13.33 55.84 -45.86
N SER A 90 -13.20 56.86 -45.00
CA SER A 90 -12.33 56.81 -43.83
C SER A 90 -12.84 55.88 -42.74
N PHE A 91 -11.91 55.41 -41.91
CA PHE A 91 -12.21 54.71 -40.67
C PHE A 91 -13.14 55.54 -39.79
N GLU A 92 -12.82 56.82 -39.59
CA GLU A 92 -13.53 57.72 -38.69
C GLU A 92 -14.99 57.91 -39.10
N TYR A 93 -15.29 58.05 -40.39
CA TYR A 93 -16.67 58.14 -40.85
C TYR A 93 -17.48 56.92 -40.40
N THR A 94 -16.96 55.71 -40.65
CA THR A 94 -17.67 54.46 -40.35
C THR A 94 -17.76 54.22 -38.85
N TYR A 95 -16.67 54.43 -38.11
CA TYR A 95 -16.62 54.21 -36.67
C TYR A 95 -17.50 55.22 -35.91
N TYR A 96 -17.45 56.51 -36.25
CA TYR A 96 -18.24 57.54 -35.58
C TYR A 96 -19.75 57.34 -35.82
N ALA A 97 -20.13 56.99 -37.06
CA ALA A 97 -21.51 56.66 -37.38
C ALA A 97 -21.98 55.41 -36.61
N GLY A 98 -21.14 54.36 -36.54
CA GLY A 98 -21.45 53.15 -35.79
C GLY A 98 -21.59 53.40 -34.29
N LEU A 99 -20.70 54.21 -33.70
CA LEU A 99 -20.78 54.59 -32.29
C LEU A 99 -22.04 55.40 -31.97
N LYS A 100 -22.43 56.34 -32.85
CA LYS A 100 -23.69 57.07 -32.68
C LYS A 100 -24.90 56.13 -32.73
N GLN A 101 -24.92 55.20 -33.68
CA GLN A 101 -26.00 54.21 -33.80
C GLN A 101 -26.09 53.32 -32.56
N LEU A 102 -24.94 52.87 -32.03
CA LEU A 102 -24.85 52.14 -30.77
C LEU A 102 -25.49 52.94 -29.63
N LYS A 103 -25.08 54.19 -29.44
CA LYS A 103 -25.59 55.06 -28.37
C LYS A 103 -27.07 55.45 -28.54
N ALA A 104 -27.59 55.39 -29.77
CA ALA A 104 -29.00 55.58 -30.07
C ALA A 104 -29.84 54.29 -29.92
N GLY A 105 -29.21 53.14 -29.65
CA GLY A 105 -29.88 51.84 -29.55
C GLY A 105 -30.12 51.13 -30.89
N ASP A 106 -29.64 51.66 -32.01
CA ASP A 106 -29.68 50.99 -33.31
C ASP A 106 -28.50 50.01 -33.44
N LEU A 107 -28.63 48.91 -32.72
CA LEU A 107 -27.57 47.92 -32.56
C LEU A 107 -27.29 47.17 -33.86
N LYS A 108 -28.32 46.91 -34.68
CA LYS A 108 -28.17 46.18 -35.95
C LYS A 108 -27.25 46.94 -36.91
N SER A 109 -27.48 48.25 -37.07
CA SER A 109 -26.63 49.08 -37.92
C SER A 109 -25.24 49.28 -37.32
N ALA A 110 -25.13 49.43 -35.99
CA ALA A 110 -23.86 49.56 -35.31
C ALA A 110 -22.98 48.32 -35.50
N ILE A 111 -23.52 47.11 -35.28
CA ILE A 111 -22.83 45.83 -35.51
C ILE A 111 -22.35 45.75 -36.96
N ALA A 112 -23.22 46.03 -37.93
CA ALA A 112 -22.86 45.95 -39.35
C ALA A 112 -21.66 46.86 -39.69
N LYS A 113 -21.65 48.10 -39.18
CA LYS A 113 -20.52 49.03 -39.39
C LYS A 113 -19.24 48.58 -38.71
N LEU A 114 -19.30 48.13 -37.45
CA LEU A 114 -18.12 47.71 -36.69
C LEU A 114 -17.53 46.40 -37.26
N GLN A 115 -18.36 45.45 -37.68
CA GLN A 115 -17.92 44.24 -38.37
C GLN A 115 -17.30 44.55 -39.74
N TYR A 116 -17.88 45.49 -40.49
CA TYR A 116 -17.29 45.94 -41.76
C TYR A 116 -15.86 46.47 -41.55
N LEU A 117 -15.64 47.30 -40.53
CA LEU A 117 -14.31 47.81 -40.18
C LEU A 117 -13.32 46.69 -39.86
N ILE A 118 -13.71 45.73 -39.03
CA ILE A 118 -12.83 44.62 -38.61
C ILE A 118 -12.47 43.70 -39.79
N ASN A 119 -13.41 43.48 -40.72
CA ASN A 119 -13.25 42.46 -41.76
C ASN A 119 -12.71 43.00 -43.09
N HIS A 120 -12.89 44.29 -43.40
CA HIS A 120 -12.66 44.84 -44.75
C HIS A 120 -11.70 46.03 -44.81
N GLN A 121 -11.31 46.61 -43.66
CA GLN A 121 -10.34 47.70 -43.63
C GLN A 121 -9.02 47.27 -42.98
N GLN A 122 -7.91 47.77 -43.50
CA GLN A 122 -6.62 47.64 -42.86
C GLN A 122 -6.53 48.62 -41.70
N LEU A 123 -6.87 48.15 -40.49
CA LEU A 123 -6.86 48.96 -39.29
C LEU A 123 -5.45 49.01 -38.67
N SER A 124 -5.07 50.18 -38.14
CA SER A 124 -3.98 50.25 -37.16
C SER A 124 -4.34 49.47 -35.89
N TYR A 125 -3.35 49.08 -35.09
CA TYR A 125 -3.61 48.37 -33.84
C TYR A 125 -4.55 49.14 -32.90
N HIS A 126 -4.39 50.46 -32.79
CA HIS A 126 -5.29 51.28 -31.97
C HIS A 126 -6.73 51.30 -32.52
N GLN A 127 -6.90 51.47 -33.84
CA GLN A 127 -8.23 51.43 -34.48
C GLN A 127 -8.91 50.07 -34.33
N TYR A 128 -8.13 48.99 -34.43
CA TYR A 128 -8.63 47.64 -34.18
C TYR A 128 -9.10 47.49 -32.73
N ALA A 129 -8.29 47.92 -31.76
CA ALA A 129 -8.60 47.80 -30.34
C ALA A 129 -9.92 48.49 -29.98
N ILE A 130 -10.09 49.75 -30.39
CA ILE A 130 -11.34 50.50 -30.11
C ILE A 130 -12.55 49.87 -30.79
N THR A 131 -12.40 49.36 -32.02
CA THR A 131 -13.51 48.75 -32.78
C THR A 131 -13.92 47.43 -32.16
N ALA A 132 -12.96 46.57 -31.83
CA ALA A 132 -13.19 45.28 -31.22
C ALA A 132 -13.76 45.43 -29.79
N SER A 133 -13.26 46.38 -29.00
CA SER A 133 -13.82 46.68 -27.68
C SER A 133 -15.26 47.17 -27.78
N THR A 134 -15.55 48.13 -28.67
CA THR A 134 -16.91 48.65 -28.87
C THR A 134 -17.87 47.53 -29.31
N LEU A 135 -17.46 46.67 -30.25
CA LEU A 135 -18.28 45.55 -30.71
C LEU A 135 -18.49 44.50 -29.61
N SER A 136 -17.47 44.27 -28.77
CA SER A 136 -17.58 43.32 -27.65
C SER A 136 -18.63 43.77 -26.63
N ASP A 137 -18.73 45.06 -26.34
CA ASP A 137 -19.74 45.60 -25.42
C ASP A 137 -21.17 45.32 -25.92
N ILE A 138 -21.38 45.38 -27.23
CA ILE A 138 -22.67 45.01 -27.85
C ILE A 138 -22.97 43.53 -27.60
N TYR A 139 -21.99 42.65 -27.82
CA TYR A 139 -22.17 41.21 -27.63
C TYR A 139 -22.35 40.80 -26.16
N ILE A 140 -21.72 41.51 -25.21
CA ILE A 140 -21.96 41.33 -23.77
C ILE A 140 -23.42 41.62 -23.44
N GLN A 141 -23.98 42.70 -23.99
CA GLN A 141 -25.37 43.09 -23.73
C GLN A 141 -26.40 42.16 -24.39
N HIS A 142 -26.00 41.36 -25.39
CA HIS A 142 -26.89 40.53 -26.21
C HIS A 142 -26.63 39.03 -26.07
N ASN A 143 -26.17 38.58 -24.90
CA ASN A 143 -25.97 37.17 -24.56
C ASN A 143 -25.07 36.39 -25.54
N ASN A 144 -24.07 37.04 -26.15
CA ASN A 144 -23.04 36.39 -26.95
C ASN A 144 -21.65 36.53 -26.30
N PRO A 145 -21.46 36.03 -25.05
CA PRO A 145 -20.25 36.28 -24.26
C PRO A 145 -18.98 35.71 -24.90
N ASP A 146 -19.05 34.60 -25.64
CA ASP A 146 -17.86 33.99 -26.25
C ASP A 146 -17.27 34.83 -27.39
N SER A 147 -18.14 35.43 -28.20
CA SER A 147 -17.72 36.40 -29.22
C SER A 147 -17.12 37.65 -28.57
N ALA A 148 -17.70 38.11 -27.45
CA ALA A 148 -17.16 39.23 -26.70
C ALA A 148 -15.77 38.92 -26.11
N VAL A 149 -15.57 37.76 -25.47
CA VAL A 149 -14.26 37.32 -24.96
C VAL A 149 -13.23 37.33 -26.08
N THR A 150 -13.56 36.73 -27.23
CA THR A 150 -12.64 36.66 -28.38
C THR A 150 -12.24 38.05 -28.88
N LEU A 151 -13.19 38.97 -28.97
CA LEU A 151 -12.92 40.35 -29.37
C LEU A 151 -12.08 41.10 -28.34
N LEU A 152 -12.39 40.94 -27.05
CA LEU A 152 -11.66 41.58 -25.95
C LEU A 152 -10.21 41.08 -25.83
N ILE A 153 -9.96 39.80 -26.09
CA ILE A 153 -8.60 39.26 -26.19
C ILE A 153 -7.85 39.97 -27.33
N LYS A 154 -8.43 40.02 -28.53
CA LYS A 154 -7.79 40.67 -29.68
C LYS A 154 -7.61 42.18 -29.46
N ALA A 155 -8.57 42.85 -28.82
CA ALA A 155 -8.47 44.25 -28.44
C ALA A 155 -7.33 44.48 -27.44
N SER A 156 -7.24 43.66 -26.39
CA SER A 156 -6.16 43.72 -25.39
C SER A 156 -4.78 43.51 -26.03
N MET A 157 -4.66 42.55 -26.95
CA MET A 157 -3.42 42.32 -27.71
C MET A 157 -3.06 43.54 -28.56
N ALA A 158 -4.04 44.17 -29.21
CA ALA A 158 -3.83 45.35 -30.03
C ALA A 158 -3.48 46.59 -29.19
N ASP A 159 -4.06 46.74 -28.00
CA ASP A 159 -3.68 47.77 -27.02
C ASP A 159 -2.21 47.60 -26.59
N ILE A 160 -1.79 46.37 -26.27
CA ILE A 160 -0.38 46.07 -25.94
C ILE A 160 0.53 46.46 -27.12
N LYS A 161 0.20 46.02 -28.35
CA LYS A 161 1.01 46.31 -29.54
C LYS A 161 1.08 47.79 -29.88
N SER A 162 0.03 48.55 -29.59
CA SER A 162 0.00 50.01 -29.78
C SER A 162 0.53 50.80 -28.59
N SER A 163 0.97 50.13 -27.52
CA SER A 163 1.34 50.77 -26.24
C SER A 163 0.23 51.65 -25.66
N THR A 164 -1.04 51.30 -25.93
CA THR A 164 -2.21 51.99 -25.40
C THR A 164 -2.47 51.51 -23.97
N LYS A 165 -2.31 52.41 -23.00
CA LYS A 165 -2.47 52.12 -21.55
C LYS A 165 -3.87 52.45 -21.03
N GLU A 166 -4.85 52.41 -21.93
CA GLU A 166 -6.23 52.63 -21.58
C GLU A 166 -6.88 51.42 -20.88
N ALA A 167 -6.26 50.22 -20.81
CA ALA A 167 -6.70 49.10 -19.95
C ALA A 167 -8.20 48.66 -20.00
N ALA A 168 -9.04 49.23 -20.88
CA ALA A 168 -10.49 49.06 -20.86
C ALA A 168 -10.87 47.66 -21.35
N ALA A 169 -10.24 47.20 -22.44
CA ALA A 169 -10.44 45.86 -22.96
C ALA A 169 -10.03 44.78 -21.93
N MET A 170 -8.90 44.95 -21.23
CA MET A 170 -8.45 44.01 -20.20
C MET A 170 -9.38 43.99 -18.98
N LEU A 171 -9.89 45.16 -18.57
CA LEU A 171 -10.86 45.26 -17.48
C LEU A 171 -12.16 44.50 -17.82
N ASN A 172 -12.73 44.75 -19.00
CA ASN A 172 -13.95 44.08 -19.44
C ASN A 172 -13.73 42.58 -19.66
N LEU A 173 -12.55 42.19 -20.16
CA LEU A 173 -12.16 40.79 -20.31
C LEU A 173 -12.09 40.07 -18.97
N ALA A 174 -11.45 40.70 -17.97
CA ALA A 174 -11.33 40.13 -16.64
C ALA A 174 -12.70 39.87 -16.00
N GLN A 175 -13.61 40.86 -16.07
CA GLN A 175 -14.97 40.70 -15.57
C GLN A 175 -15.73 39.57 -16.26
N LEU A 176 -15.58 39.44 -17.58
CA LEU A 176 -16.29 38.43 -18.35
C LEU A 176 -15.73 37.02 -18.09
N LEU A 177 -14.42 36.89 -17.93
CA LEU A 177 -13.77 35.62 -17.57
C LEU A 177 -14.15 35.18 -16.16
N ASP A 178 -14.20 36.10 -15.20
CA ASP A 178 -14.63 35.81 -13.82
C ASP A 178 -16.07 35.30 -13.79
N LYS A 179 -16.99 35.97 -14.51
CA LYS A 179 -18.38 35.52 -14.67
C LYS A 179 -18.51 34.14 -15.31
N LYS A 180 -17.55 33.73 -16.14
CA LYS A 180 -17.49 32.40 -16.78
C LYS A 180 -16.79 31.35 -15.92
N GLY A 181 -16.34 31.69 -14.71
CA GLY A 181 -15.60 30.81 -13.81
C GLY A 181 -14.11 30.63 -14.17
N ASN A 182 -13.59 31.40 -15.13
CA ASN A 182 -12.16 31.42 -15.44
C ASN A 182 -11.43 32.46 -14.57
N THR A 183 -11.44 32.20 -13.27
CA THR A 183 -10.96 33.12 -12.23
C THR A 183 -9.45 33.38 -12.31
N GLN A 184 -8.67 32.40 -12.76
CA GLN A 184 -7.22 32.52 -12.86
C GLN A 184 -6.82 33.53 -13.95
N ASP A 185 -7.40 33.40 -15.14
CA ASP A 185 -7.12 34.34 -16.23
C ASP A 185 -7.73 35.71 -15.91
N ALA A 186 -8.92 35.74 -15.33
CA ALA A 186 -9.53 36.97 -14.85
C ALA A 186 -8.59 37.74 -13.90
N TYR A 187 -7.97 37.05 -12.95
CA TYR A 187 -7.00 37.63 -12.02
C TYR A 187 -5.78 38.23 -12.73
N ILE A 188 -5.27 37.56 -13.76
CA ILE A 188 -4.13 38.05 -14.54
C ILE A 188 -4.51 39.35 -15.26
N PHE A 189 -5.64 39.35 -15.97
CA PHE A 189 -6.09 40.53 -16.73
C PHE A 189 -6.44 41.72 -15.84
N ILE A 190 -7.14 41.49 -14.71
CA ILE A 190 -7.51 42.59 -13.80
C ILE A 190 -6.27 43.20 -13.14
N LYS A 191 -5.24 42.40 -12.83
CA LYS A 191 -3.98 42.88 -12.30
C LYS A 191 -3.24 43.75 -13.32
N HIS A 192 -3.13 43.29 -14.57
CA HIS A 192 -2.53 44.11 -15.64
C HIS A 192 -3.32 45.40 -15.89
N ALA A 193 -4.65 45.35 -15.84
CA ALA A 193 -5.48 46.54 -15.96
C ALA A 193 -5.23 47.54 -14.81
N MET A 194 -4.98 47.03 -13.59
CA MET A 194 -4.58 47.86 -12.44
C MET A 194 -3.22 48.54 -12.68
N ASP A 195 -2.23 47.77 -13.11
CA ASP A 195 -0.88 48.28 -13.36
C ASP A 195 -0.88 49.36 -14.45
N ASP A 196 -1.63 49.16 -15.53
CA ASP A 196 -1.80 50.14 -16.61
C ASP A 196 -2.54 51.39 -16.12
N ALA A 197 -3.61 51.23 -15.32
CA ALA A 197 -4.32 52.37 -14.72
C ALA A 197 -3.43 53.17 -13.75
N MET A 198 -2.54 52.48 -13.01
CA MET A 198 -1.53 53.10 -12.15
C MET A 198 -0.50 53.88 -12.94
N TYR A 199 0.07 53.26 -13.97
CA TYR A 199 1.07 53.86 -14.84
C TYR A 199 0.53 55.08 -15.61
N TYR A 200 -0.65 54.98 -16.22
CA TYR A 200 -1.27 56.08 -16.96
C TYR A 200 -1.80 57.19 -16.05
N GLY A 201 -2.05 56.90 -14.77
CA GLY A 201 -2.71 57.83 -13.87
C GLY A 201 -4.23 57.94 -14.07
N ALA A 202 -4.86 56.90 -14.63
CA ALA A 202 -6.30 56.86 -14.90
C ALA A 202 -7.12 56.69 -13.61
N ARG A 203 -7.59 57.80 -13.02
CA ARG A 203 -8.29 57.81 -11.72
C ARG A 203 -9.58 57.00 -11.75
N GLN A 204 -10.39 57.19 -12.78
CA GLN A 204 -11.64 56.45 -12.96
C GLN A 204 -11.40 54.94 -13.01
N ARG A 205 -10.41 54.49 -13.78
CA ARG A 205 -10.11 53.04 -13.89
C ARG A 205 -9.53 52.48 -12.60
N LYS A 206 -8.70 53.22 -11.87
CA LYS A 206 -8.25 52.81 -10.54
C LYS A 206 -9.42 52.49 -9.63
N VAL A 207 -10.45 53.35 -9.61
CA VAL A 207 -11.66 53.14 -8.80
C VAL A 207 -12.42 51.89 -9.26
N GLN A 208 -12.66 51.75 -10.56
CA GLN A 208 -13.35 50.58 -11.12
C GLN A 208 -12.61 49.27 -10.81
N VAL A 209 -11.31 49.22 -11.09
CA VAL A 209 -10.47 48.04 -10.84
C VAL A 209 -10.40 47.72 -9.35
N SER A 210 -10.30 48.73 -8.47
CA SER A 210 -10.23 48.53 -7.01
C SER A 210 -11.51 47.90 -6.44
N ALA A 211 -12.66 48.08 -7.09
CA ALA A 211 -13.90 47.42 -6.69
C ALA A 211 -13.96 45.94 -7.12
N ILE A 212 -13.27 45.56 -8.19
CA ILE A 212 -13.34 44.23 -8.81
C ILE A 212 -12.19 43.33 -8.36
N LEU A 213 -10.98 43.89 -8.24
CA LEU A 213 -9.77 43.15 -7.94
C LEU A 213 -9.87 42.30 -6.66
N PRO A 214 -10.41 42.78 -5.53
CA PRO A 214 -10.55 41.96 -4.32
C PRO A 214 -11.49 40.77 -4.51
N VAL A 215 -12.55 40.93 -5.30
CA VAL A 215 -13.53 39.86 -5.57
C VAL A 215 -12.89 38.74 -6.38
N VAL A 216 -12.21 39.09 -7.48
CA VAL A 216 -11.52 38.11 -8.35
C VAL A 216 -10.35 37.45 -7.61
N ALA A 217 -9.59 38.22 -6.83
CA ALA A 217 -8.49 37.69 -6.01
C ALA A 217 -9.01 36.73 -4.93
N GLY A 218 -10.12 37.08 -4.26
CA GLY A 218 -10.76 36.23 -3.27
C GLY A 218 -11.27 34.91 -3.86
N ALA A 219 -11.95 34.98 -5.02
CA ALA A 219 -12.42 33.80 -5.74
C ALA A 219 -11.27 32.85 -6.12
N ARG A 220 -10.12 33.40 -6.55
CA ARG A 220 -8.91 32.61 -6.83
C ARG A 220 -8.38 31.90 -5.58
N ILE A 221 -8.31 32.62 -4.46
CA ILE A 221 -7.84 32.03 -3.19
C ILE A 221 -8.75 30.88 -2.76
N LEU A 222 -10.07 31.05 -2.85
CA LEU A 222 -11.03 29.99 -2.53
C LEU A 222 -10.84 28.76 -3.41
N TYR A 223 -10.69 28.96 -4.73
CA TYR A 223 -10.42 27.88 -5.67
C TYR A 223 -9.14 27.11 -5.34
N GLU A 224 -8.04 27.81 -5.05
CA GLU A 224 -6.77 27.18 -4.64
C GLU A 224 -6.90 26.44 -3.29
N GLN A 225 -7.69 26.97 -2.35
CA GLN A 225 -7.97 26.32 -1.06
C GLN A 225 -8.78 25.03 -1.22
N GLU A 226 -9.79 25.02 -2.08
CA GLU A 226 -10.58 23.81 -2.38
C GLU A 226 -9.70 22.70 -2.97
N GLN A 227 -8.85 23.04 -3.93
CA GLN A 227 -7.89 22.07 -4.50
C GLN A 227 -6.92 21.53 -3.44
N LYS A 228 -6.36 22.40 -2.60
CA LYS A 228 -5.48 21.97 -1.50
C LYS A 228 -6.20 21.05 -0.51
N ARG A 229 -7.46 21.37 -0.16
CA ARG A 229 -8.25 20.54 0.76
C ARG A 229 -8.52 19.16 0.17
N ALA A 230 -8.88 19.07 -1.11
CA ALA A 230 -9.05 17.79 -1.80
C ALA A 230 -7.76 16.97 -1.82
N LEU A 231 -6.61 17.61 -2.12
CA LEU A 231 -5.31 16.96 -2.12
C LEU A 231 -4.92 16.43 -0.73
N ILE A 232 -5.14 17.23 0.32
CA ILE A 232 -4.91 16.81 1.72
C ILE A 232 -5.81 15.63 2.09
N PHE A 233 -7.09 15.64 1.68
CA PHE A 233 -8.03 14.55 1.92
C PHE A 233 -7.56 13.25 1.28
N TYR A 234 -7.25 13.27 -0.02
CA TYR A 234 -6.76 12.08 -0.74
C TYR A 234 -5.40 11.59 -0.22
N SER A 235 -4.49 12.51 0.12
CA SER A 235 -3.21 12.15 0.73
C SER A 235 -3.40 11.46 2.08
N SER A 236 -4.32 11.95 2.91
CA SER A 236 -4.63 11.34 4.21
C SER A 236 -5.20 9.92 4.05
N LEU A 237 -6.12 9.74 3.08
CA LEU A 237 -6.69 8.42 2.77
C LEU A 237 -5.61 7.44 2.27
N LEU A 238 -4.71 7.89 1.40
CA LEU A 238 -3.61 7.08 0.90
C LEU A 238 -2.67 6.65 2.03
N THR A 239 -2.28 7.57 2.92
CA THR A 239 -1.46 7.25 4.08
C THR A 239 -2.13 6.22 4.99
N LEU A 240 -3.43 6.36 5.26
CA LEU A 240 -4.18 5.37 6.06
C LEU A 240 -4.16 3.97 5.41
N LEU A 241 -4.37 3.90 4.10
CA LEU A 241 -4.31 2.64 3.35
C LEU A 241 -2.92 2.00 3.43
N SER A 242 -1.86 2.80 3.24
CA SER A 242 -0.48 2.32 3.34
C SER A 242 -0.14 1.77 4.72
N VAL A 243 -0.55 2.46 5.79
CA VAL A 243 -0.36 1.99 7.18
C VAL A 243 -1.10 0.67 7.40
N THR A 244 -2.33 0.55 6.89
CA THR A 244 -3.12 -0.68 7.00
C THR A 244 -2.44 -1.86 6.32
N ILE A 245 -1.89 -1.67 5.12
CA ILE A 245 -1.12 -2.70 4.39
C ILE A 245 0.11 -3.14 5.19
N ILE A 246 0.85 -2.19 5.78
CA ILE A 246 2.03 -2.50 6.62
C ILE A 246 1.63 -3.33 7.84
N VAL A 247 0.53 -2.98 8.52
CA VAL A 247 0.02 -3.74 9.66
C VAL A 247 -0.34 -5.17 9.25
N PHE A 248 -1.07 -5.36 8.14
CA PHE A 248 -1.38 -6.70 7.63
C PHE A 248 -0.12 -7.49 7.27
N ALA A 249 0.87 -6.87 6.63
CA ALA A 249 2.14 -7.52 6.30
C ALA A 249 2.87 -8.01 7.56
N ILE A 250 2.90 -7.20 8.63
CA ILE A 250 3.49 -7.59 9.93
C ILE A 250 2.72 -8.76 10.55
N ILE A 251 1.38 -8.73 10.51
CA ILE A 251 0.53 -9.83 11.02
C ILE A 251 0.81 -11.12 10.25
N ILE A 252 0.80 -11.08 8.92
CA ILE A 252 1.06 -12.23 8.05
C ILE A 252 2.46 -12.80 8.33
N TYR A 253 3.48 -11.95 8.43
CA TYR A 253 4.84 -12.38 8.76
C TYR A 253 4.90 -13.11 10.12
N LYS A 254 4.25 -12.58 11.17
CA LYS A 254 4.18 -13.23 12.48
C LYS A 254 3.44 -14.57 12.42
N GLN A 255 2.32 -14.64 11.68
CA GLN A 255 1.57 -15.88 11.50
C GLN A 255 2.39 -16.95 10.78
N LEU A 256 3.05 -16.60 9.67
CA LEU A 256 3.94 -17.52 8.94
C LEU A 256 5.08 -18.04 9.82
N LYS A 257 5.67 -17.18 10.67
CA LYS A 257 6.72 -17.61 11.61
C LYS A 257 6.18 -18.61 12.65
N ARG A 258 4.97 -18.40 13.17
CA ARG A 258 4.31 -19.34 14.10
C ARG A 258 3.99 -20.68 13.42
N ILE A 259 3.44 -20.64 12.20
CA ILE A 259 3.13 -21.86 11.44
C ILE A 259 4.40 -22.66 11.18
N LYS A 260 5.49 -22.03 10.72
CA LYS A 260 6.77 -22.72 10.50
C LYS A 260 7.34 -23.35 11.78
N ALA A 261 7.18 -22.69 12.92
CA ALA A 261 7.62 -23.25 14.20
C ALA A 261 6.78 -24.47 14.62
N ALA A 262 5.45 -24.40 14.46
CA ALA A 262 4.56 -25.51 14.73
C ALA A 262 4.82 -26.70 13.80
N ASP A 263 5.02 -26.43 12.51
CA ASP A 263 5.33 -27.45 11.50
C ASP A 263 6.63 -28.19 11.82
N LYS A 264 7.67 -27.47 12.26
CA LYS A 264 8.92 -28.09 12.73
C LYS A 264 8.70 -29.04 13.91
N LEU A 265 7.87 -28.64 14.89
CA LEU A 265 7.55 -29.49 16.04
C LEU A 265 6.76 -30.74 15.63
N VAL A 266 5.83 -30.61 14.68
CA VAL A 266 5.06 -31.75 14.14
C VAL A 266 6.00 -32.73 13.43
N VAL A 267 6.92 -32.22 12.59
CA VAL A 267 7.91 -33.06 11.92
C VAL A 267 8.79 -33.79 12.92
N GLU A 268 9.31 -33.09 13.94
CA GLU A 268 10.15 -33.69 14.99
C GLU A 268 9.39 -34.77 15.78
N ALA A 269 8.16 -34.49 16.20
CA ALA A 269 7.31 -35.47 16.89
C ALA A 269 7.04 -36.70 16.01
N ASN A 270 6.77 -36.51 14.72
CA ASN A 270 6.53 -37.61 13.79
C ASN A 270 7.79 -38.47 13.60
N THR A 271 8.97 -37.84 13.48
CA THR A 271 10.24 -38.59 13.40
C THR A 271 10.53 -39.40 14.65
N ASN A 272 10.23 -38.87 15.84
CA ASN A 272 10.39 -39.59 17.10
C ASN A 272 9.41 -40.75 17.23
N LEU A 273 8.17 -40.58 16.75
CA LEU A 273 7.17 -41.67 16.70
C LEU A 273 7.63 -42.80 15.79
N LEU A 274 8.10 -42.50 14.57
CA LEU A 274 8.63 -43.50 13.64
C LEU A 274 9.78 -44.29 14.26
N HIS A 275 10.75 -43.60 14.86
CA HIS A 275 11.88 -44.25 15.53
C HIS A 275 11.44 -45.13 16.73
N THR A 276 10.39 -44.75 17.44
CA THR A 276 9.84 -45.57 18.53
C THR A 276 9.13 -46.81 18.00
N ILE A 277 8.40 -46.68 16.90
CA ILE A 277 7.77 -47.81 16.20
C ILE A 277 8.84 -48.81 15.73
N ASP A 278 9.93 -48.34 15.13
CA ASP A 278 11.02 -49.22 14.67
C ASP A 278 11.63 -50.02 15.83
N LYS A 279 11.89 -49.39 16.98
CA LYS A 279 12.39 -50.07 18.17
C LYS A 279 11.42 -51.11 18.73
N LEU A 280 10.12 -50.81 18.70
CA LEU A 280 9.09 -51.76 19.14
C LEU A 280 9.04 -52.97 18.21
N ASN A 281 9.09 -52.76 16.89
CA ASN A 281 9.12 -53.84 15.91
C ASN A 281 10.35 -54.75 16.08
N GLU A 282 11.52 -54.16 16.37
CA GLU A 282 12.73 -54.93 16.66
C GLU A 282 12.58 -55.80 17.91
N ALA A 283 12.03 -55.24 19.00
CA ALA A 283 11.77 -55.98 20.23
C ALA A 283 10.73 -57.11 20.02
N GLU A 284 9.68 -56.88 19.23
CA GLU A 284 8.70 -57.92 18.87
C GLU A 284 9.35 -59.06 18.10
N LYS A 285 10.22 -58.76 17.12
CA LYS A 285 10.93 -59.79 16.35
C LYS A 285 11.82 -60.67 17.23
N ILE A 286 12.55 -60.08 18.17
CA ILE A 286 13.39 -60.83 19.13
C ILE A 286 12.53 -61.77 19.98
N LYS A 287 11.37 -61.29 20.45
CA LYS A 287 10.42 -62.10 21.22
C LYS A 287 9.87 -63.27 20.39
N GLU A 288 9.52 -63.06 19.13
CA GLU A 288 9.05 -64.13 18.24
C GLU A 288 10.13 -65.20 18.02
N GLU A 289 11.37 -64.79 17.74
CA GLU A 289 12.49 -65.72 17.53
C GLU A 289 12.78 -66.54 18.80
N TYR A 290 12.64 -65.92 19.98
CA TYR A 290 12.77 -66.60 21.26
C TYR A 290 11.67 -67.65 21.49
N ILE A 291 10.41 -67.33 21.20
CA ILE A 291 9.30 -68.28 21.28
C ILE A 291 9.54 -69.47 20.35
N GLY A 292 9.97 -69.22 19.12
CA GLY A 292 10.33 -70.27 18.15
C GLY A 292 11.45 -71.19 18.67
N TYR A 293 12.49 -70.62 19.28
CA TYR A 293 13.58 -71.39 19.88
C TYR A 293 13.10 -72.30 21.02
N TYR A 294 12.21 -71.83 21.90
CA TYR A 294 11.70 -72.63 23.02
C TYR A 294 10.78 -73.77 22.54
N LEU A 295 9.95 -73.51 21.53
CA LEU A 295 9.11 -74.55 20.92
C LEU A 295 9.96 -75.67 20.30
N ASN A 296 11.11 -75.34 19.70
CA ASN A 296 12.04 -76.35 19.19
C ASN A 296 12.59 -77.25 20.31
N ILE A 297 13.00 -76.68 21.45
CA ILE A 297 13.50 -77.46 22.61
C ILE A 297 12.41 -78.42 23.14
N ILE A 298 11.17 -77.94 23.27
CA ILE A 298 10.05 -78.79 23.71
C ILE A 298 9.80 -79.91 22.70
N SER A 299 9.83 -79.62 21.40
CA SER A 299 9.66 -80.62 20.33
C SER A 299 10.73 -81.71 20.41
N ASP A 300 12.00 -81.33 20.58
CA ASP A 300 13.10 -82.27 20.76
C ASP A 300 12.91 -83.17 21.98
N TYR A 301 12.44 -82.59 23.10
CA TYR A 301 12.15 -83.35 24.31
C TYR A 301 10.95 -84.30 24.14
N MET A 302 9.88 -83.85 23.50
CA MET A 302 8.73 -84.68 23.15
C MET A 302 9.14 -85.87 22.28
N ASN A 303 10.00 -85.65 21.28
CA ASN A 303 10.56 -86.71 20.45
C ASN A 303 11.41 -87.71 21.24
N LYS A 304 12.22 -87.25 22.22
CA LYS A 304 12.97 -88.14 23.12
C LYS A 304 12.01 -89.00 23.96
N LEU A 305 10.96 -88.39 24.51
CA LEU A 305 9.95 -89.08 25.33
C LEU A 305 9.17 -90.10 24.51
N GLU A 306 8.78 -89.77 23.28
CA GLU A 306 8.11 -90.68 22.35
C GLU A 306 9.00 -91.88 22.02
N LYS A 307 10.27 -91.66 21.67
CA LYS A 307 11.24 -92.75 21.42
C LYS A 307 11.39 -93.67 22.63
N PHE A 308 11.45 -93.09 23.84
CA PHE A 308 11.52 -93.85 25.07
C PHE A 308 10.25 -94.70 25.29
N LYS A 309 9.06 -94.09 25.15
CA LYS A 309 7.77 -94.78 25.26
C LYS A 309 7.66 -95.94 24.27
N CYS A 310 7.93 -95.68 22.99
CA CYS A 310 7.88 -96.71 21.93
C CYS A 310 8.86 -97.87 22.22
N SER A 311 10.07 -97.57 22.73
CA SER A 311 11.04 -98.62 23.08
C SER A 311 10.57 -99.49 24.25
N ILE A 312 9.91 -98.90 25.24
CA ILE A 312 9.30 -99.64 26.36
C ILE A 312 8.12 -100.51 25.87
N GLU A 313 7.19 -99.93 25.10
CA GLU A 313 6.03 -100.65 24.55
C GLU A 313 6.44 -101.84 23.67
N GLN A 314 7.46 -101.67 22.83
CA GLN A 314 8.01 -102.75 22.00
C GLN A 314 8.55 -103.92 22.85
N ARG A 315 9.30 -103.62 23.92
CA ARG A 315 9.91 -104.63 24.80
C ARG A 315 8.87 -105.32 25.69
N LEU A 316 7.83 -104.60 26.12
CA LEU A 316 6.68 -105.17 26.83
C LEU A 316 5.93 -106.18 25.94
N THR A 317 5.64 -105.79 24.70
CA THR A 317 4.91 -106.64 23.74
C THR A 317 5.69 -107.92 23.40
N THR A 318 7.02 -107.83 23.32
CA THR A 318 7.92 -108.96 23.04
C THR A 318 8.32 -109.76 24.28
N LYS A 319 7.74 -109.46 25.46
CA LYS A 319 8.02 -110.11 26.76
C LYS A 319 9.51 -110.09 27.18
N ARG A 320 10.28 -109.13 26.68
CA ARG A 320 11.71 -108.94 27.03
C ARG A 320 11.83 -108.07 28.28
N PHE A 321 11.44 -108.62 29.43
CA PHE A 321 11.39 -107.86 30.68
C PHE A 321 12.78 -107.46 31.21
N ASP A 322 13.79 -108.30 31.02
CA ASP A 322 15.17 -108.00 31.42
C ASP A 322 15.75 -106.81 30.64
N ASP A 323 15.40 -106.67 29.36
CA ASP A 323 15.81 -105.56 28.53
C ASP A 323 15.22 -104.21 28.99
N ILE A 324 14.01 -104.22 29.55
CA ILE A 324 13.38 -103.01 30.11
C ILE A 324 14.16 -102.55 31.33
N LYS A 325 14.59 -103.49 32.18
CA LYS A 325 15.41 -103.20 33.35
C LYS A 325 16.75 -102.56 32.96
N ILE A 326 17.37 -103.03 31.87
CA ILE A 326 18.59 -102.43 31.30
C ILE A 326 18.30 -101.04 30.73
N LEU A 327 17.23 -100.86 29.96
CA LEU A 327 16.85 -99.58 29.35
C LEU A 327 16.58 -98.50 30.40
N VAL A 328 15.80 -98.84 31.43
CA VAL A 328 15.51 -97.94 32.57
C VAL A 328 16.78 -97.67 33.38
N GLY A 329 17.60 -98.71 33.62
CA GLY A 329 18.88 -98.57 34.33
C GLY A 329 19.91 -97.69 33.60
N ASN A 330 19.83 -97.61 32.27
CA ASN A 330 20.70 -96.76 31.44
C ASN A 330 20.23 -95.31 31.35
N ILE A 331 19.08 -94.95 31.91
CA ILE A 331 18.64 -93.55 31.98
C ILE A 331 19.59 -92.79 32.91
N ASN A 332 20.41 -91.94 32.31
CA ASN A 332 21.31 -91.07 33.06
C ASN A 332 20.62 -89.73 33.34
N LEU A 333 19.86 -89.67 34.43
CA LEU A 333 19.19 -88.45 34.89
C LEU A 333 20.15 -87.28 35.13
N LYS A 334 21.41 -87.58 35.49
CA LYS A 334 22.44 -86.55 35.67
C LYS A 334 22.79 -85.89 34.33
N LYS A 335 22.94 -86.67 33.27
CA LYS A 335 23.24 -86.17 31.92
C LYS A 335 22.09 -85.35 31.33
N GLU A 336 20.85 -85.81 31.46
CA GLU A 336 19.67 -85.05 30.99
C GLU A 336 19.54 -83.69 31.70
N ARG A 337 19.96 -83.62 32.97
CA ARG A 337 19.99 -82.37 33.74
C ARG A 337 21.10 -81.43 33.31
N GLU A 338 22.29 -81.95 33.05
CA GLU A 338 23.38 -81.16 32.48
C GLU A 338 22.94 -80.56 31.13
N GLU A 339 22.23 -81.33 30.31
CA GLU A 339 21.66 -80.86 29.04
C GLU A 339 20.57 -79.79 29.25
N LEU A 340 19.68 -79.98 30.22
CA LEU A 340 18.68 -78.96 30.61
C LEU A 340 19.34 -77.63 30.97
N PHE A 341 20.39 -77.66 31.80
CA PHE A 341 21.09 -76.45 32.20
C PHE A 341 21.84 -75.80 31.04
N ILE A 342 22.46 -76.57 30.15
CA ILE A 342 23.10 -76.01 28.95
C ILE A 342 22.06 -75.35 28.05
N ASN A 343 20.90 -75.96 27.87
CA ASN A 343 19.82 -75.40 27.06
C ASN A 343 19.24 -74.13 27.70
N PHE A 344 19.05 -74.13 29.02
CA PHE A 344 18.66 -72.94 29.77
C PHE A 344 19.68 -71.81 29.60
N ASP A 345 20.97 -72.08 29.82
CA ASP A 345 22.04 -71.09 29.73
C ASP A 345 22.09 -70.46 28.33
N LYS A 346 21.99 -71.29 27.27
CA LYS A 346 21.95 -70.80 25.87
C LYS A 346 20.71 -69.96 25.58
N ALA A 347 19.53 -70.43 25.99
CA ALA A 347 18.28 -69.71 25.81
C ALA A 347 18.31 -68.34 26.49
N PHE A 348 18.79 -68.34 27.73
CA PHE A 348 18.85 -67.15 28.57
C PHE A 348 19.87 -66.13 28.04
N LEU A 349 21.08 -66.57 27.68
CA LEU A 349 22.10 -65.69 27.13
C LEU A 349 21.76 -65.18 25.72
N LYS A 350 20.91 -65.88 24.97
CA LYS A 350 20.37 -65.33 23.71
C LYS A 350 19.45 -64.13 23.96
N LEU A 351 18.69 -64.14 25.06
CA LEU A 351 17.81 -63.04 25.44
C LEU A 351 18.55 -61.94 26.22
N PHE A 352 19.59 -62.32 26.97
CA PHE A 352 20.41 -61.44 27.81
C PHE A 352 21.91 -61.68 27.58
N PRO A 353 22.46 -61.29 26.42
CA PRO A 353 23.85 -61.61 26.04
C PRO A 353 24.86 -60.95 26.98
N ASN A 354 24.52 -59.77 27.51
CA ASN A 354 25.37 -59.02 28.42
C ASN A 354 25.13 -59.38 29.89
N PHE A 355 24.29 -60.37 30.20
CA PHE A 355 23.90 -60.67 31.59
C PHE A 355 25.09 -60.86 32.51
N VAL A 356 26.08 -61.67 32.10
CA VAL A 356 27.25 -61.97 32.95
C VAL A 356 28.07 -60.70 33.21
N HIS A 357 28.21 -59.84 32.20
CA HIS A 357 28.93 -58.59 32.32
C HIS A 357 28.19 -57.61 33.24
N GLU A 358 26.90 -57.38 33.01
CA GLU A 358 26.08 -56.49 33.84
C GLU A 358 25.93 -57.01 35.27
N PHE A 359 25.78 -58.33 35.43
CA PHE A 359 25.79 -59.00 36.74
C PHE A 359 27.10 -58.72 37.48
N ASN A 360 28.25 -58.94 36.85
CA ASN A 360 29.55 -58.70 37.48
C ASN A 360 29.82 -57.22 37.80
N ALA A 361 29.24 -56.28 37.06
CA ALA A 361 29.33 -54.86 37.36
C ALA A 361 28.67 -54.47 38.70
N LEU A 362 27.81 -55.32 39.25
CA LEU A 362 27.17 -55.13 40.56
C LEU A 362 28.09 -55.49 41.74
N PHE A 363 29.33 -55.92 41.48
CA PHE A 363 30.26 -56.41 42.50
C PHE A 363 31.62 -55.68 42.44
N PRO A 364 32.34 -55.58 43.57
CA PRO A 364 33.76 -55.24 43.57
C PRO A 364 34.58 -56.26 42.76
N ALA A 365 35.74 -55.85 42.25
CA ALA A 365 36.56 -56.67 41.35
C ALA A 365 36.96 -58.03 41.95
N GLU A 366 37.18 -58.10 43.26
CA GLU A 366 37.50 -59.29 44.04
C GLU A 366 36.32 -60.27 44.21
N HIS A 367 35.09 -59.84 43.91
CA HIS A 367 33.87 -60.64 44.08
C HIS A 367 33.13 -60.93 42.77
N GLN A 368 33.67 -60.50 41.63
CA GLN A 368 33.15 -60.84 40.32
C GLN A 368 33.26 -62.35 40.04
N ILE A 369 32.22 -62.90 39.42
CA ILE A 369 32.16 -64.31 39.06
C ILE A 369 33.04 -64.57 37.84
N LYS A 370 33.99 -65.51 37.99
CA LYS A 370 34.82 -66.02 36.89
C LYS A 370 34.32 -67.40 36.47
N LEU A 371 33.96 -67.54 35.20
CA LEU A 371 33.49 -68.79 34.61
C LEU A 371 34.67 -69.69 34.21
N LEU A 372 34.49 -71.01 34.30
CA LEU A 372 35.46 -71.98 33.78
C LEU A 372 35.45 -72.02 32.25
N PRO A 373 36.52 -72.51 31.59
CA PRO A 373 36.51 -72.73 30.14
C PRO A 373 35.30 -73.57 29.72
N ASN A 374 34.57 -73.10 28.71
CA ASN A 374 33.33 -73.69 28.18
C ASN A 374 32.11 -73.69 29.12
N GLN A 375 32.16 -72.99 30.25
CA GLN A 375 31.00 -72.80 31.13
C GLN A 375 30.22 -71.54 30.73
N LEU A 376 28.94 -71.70 30.37
CA LEU A 376 28.06 -70.58 30.01
C LEU A 376 27.57 -69.82 31.25
N LEU A 377 26.95 -70.52 32.20
CA LEU A 377 26.61 -69.98 33.51
C LEU A 377 27.03 -70.99 34.61
N ASN A 378 27.39 -70.47 35.78
CA ASN A 378 27.54 -71.28 36.99
C ASN A 378 26.24 -71.26 37.82
N THR A 379 26.20 -72.01 38.92
CA THR A 379 25.00 -72.10 39.78
C THR A 379 24.55 -70.73 40.30
N ASP A 380 25.49 -69.87 40.71
CA ASP A 380 25.17 -68.52 41.19
C ASP A 380 24.45 -67.72 40.10
N LEU A 381 25.01 -67.67 38.89
CA LEU A 381 24.42 -66.96 37.76
C LEU A 381 23.08 -67.54 37.33
N ARG A 382 22.89 -68.87 37.37
CA ARG A 382 21.60 -69.51 37.04
C ARG A 382 20.49 -69.14 38.01
N ILE A 383 20.80 -69.05 39.31
CA ILE A 383 19.83 -68.59 40.32
C ILE A 383 19.32 -67.19 39.96
N PHE A 384 20.21 -66.27 39.63
CA PHE A 384 19.83 -64.89 39.29
C PHE A 384 19.30 -64.72 37.87
N ALA A 385 19.66 -65.60 36.94
CA ALA A 385 19.03 -65.69 35.63
C ALA A 385 17.56 -66.10 35.74
N LEU A 386 17.24 -67.06 36.62
CA LEU A 386 15.85 -67.44 36.91
C LEU A 386 15.07 -66.29 37.56
N ILE A 387 15.69 -65.56 38.50
CA ILE A 387 15.09 -64.34 39.07
C ILE A 387 14.85 -63.29 37.99
N ARG A 388 15.82 -63.08 37.09
CA ARG A 388 15.69 -62.15 35.95
C ARG A 388 14.51 -62.50 35.04
N LEU A 389 14.23 -63.79 34.88
CA LEU A 389 13.06 -64.28 34.14
C LEU A 389 11.73 -64.18 34.92
N GLY A 390 11.73 -63.61 36.13
CA GLY A 390 10.56 -63.46 36.98
C GLY A 390 10.27 -64.67 37.88
N ILE A 391 11.17 -65.67 37.92
CA ILE A 391 11.08 -66.82 38.83
C ILE A 391 11.80 -66.46 40.13
N SER A 392 11.18 -65.59 40.91
CA SER A 392 11.72 -65.10 42.19
C SER A 392 11.46 -66.03 43.37
N ASP A 393 10.47 -66.92 43.27
CA ASP A 393 10.13 -67.91 44.30
C ASP A 393 11.31 -68.89 44.57
N THR A 394 11.85 -68.84 45.79
CA THR A 394 13.00 -69.66 46.21
C THR A 394 12.71 -71.16 46.09
N ASP A 395 11.47 -71.59 46.31
CA ASP A 395 11.07 -72.99 46.19
C ASP A 395 11.05 -73.45 44.73
N LYS A 396 10.57 -72.59 43.82
CA LYS A 396 10.62 -72.88 42.38
C LYS A 396 12.06 -72.96 41.87
N VAL A 397 12.92 -72.02 42.27
CA VAL A 397 14.34 -72.05 41.90
C VAL A 397 15.05 -73.28 42.44
N ALA A 398 14.77 -73.67 43.70
CA ALA A 398 15.29 -74.88 44.31
C ALA A 398 14.87 -76.14 43.56
N ARG A 399 13.60 -76.22 43.14
CA ARG A 399 13.10 -77.33 42.31
C ARG A 399 13.76 -77.38 40.93
N ILE A 400 13.88 -76.25 40.24
CA ILE A 400 14.47 -76.19 38.89
C ILE A 400 15.97 -76.56 38.90
N LEU A 401 16.71 -76.09 39.91
CA LEU A 401 18.14 -76.35 40.02
C LEU A 401 18.48 -77.62 40.82
N GLU A 402 17.46 -78.28 41.39
CA GLU A 402 17.57 -79.46 42.26
C GLU A 402 18.52 -79.29 43.46
N TYR A 403 18.38 -78.17 44.15
CA TYR A 403 19.04 -77.90 45.43
C TYR A 403 18.03 -77.85 46.57
N SER A 404 18.48 -78.01 47.81
CA SER A 404 17.60 -77.76 48.95
C SER A 404 17.22 -76.27 49.03
N LEU A 405 16.05 -75.99 49.61
CA LEU A 405 15.62 -74.62 49.94
C LEU A 405 16.69 -73.83 50.68
N SER A 406 17.29 -74.47 51.70
CA SER A 406 18.38 -73.91 52.48
C SER A 406 19.61 -73.58 51.63
N THR A 407 19.94 -74.43 50.65
CA THR A 407 21.08 -74.21 49.76
C THR A 407 20.84 -73.01 48.84
N ILE A 408 19.68 -72.92 48.18
CA ILE A 408 19.36 -71.75 47.34
C ILE A 408 19.29 -70.46 48.17
N TYR A 409 18.68 -70.51 49.37
CA TYR A 409 18.63 -69.37 50.28
C TYR A 409 20.04 -68.88 50.65
N ASN A 410 20.94 -69.81 50.97
CA ASN A 410 22.33 -69.50 51.29
C ASN A 410 23.09 -68.93 50.08
N TYR A 411 22.93 -69.51 48.89
CA TYR A 411 23.51 -68.97 47.65
C TYR A 411 23.03 -67.55 47.38
N ARG A 412 21.72 -67.30 47.45
CA ARG A 412 21.13 -65.97 47.24
C ARG A 412 21.66 -64.95 48.24
N THR A 413 21.57 -65.26 49.53
CA THR A 413 22.00 -64.37 50.61
C THR A 413 23.49 -64.07 50.53
N ARG A 414 24.31 -65.09 50.27
CA ARG A 414 25.77 -64.95 50.15
C ARG A 414 26.17 -64.07 48.97
N ILE A 415 25.52 -64.23 47.82
CA ILE A 415 25.83 -63.43 46.64
C ILE A 415 25.29 -62.01 46.81
N LYS A 416 24.05 -61.85 47.29
CA LYS A 416 23.45 -60.55 47.61
C LYS A 416 24.32 -59.72 48.55
N ASN A 417 24.85 -60.31 49.62
CA ASN A 417 25.68 -59.58 50.59
C ASN A 417 27.08 -59.20 50.07
N LYS A 418 27.50 -59.70 48.90
CA LYS A 418 28.77 -59.35 48.25
C LYS A 418 28.60 -58.26 47.19
N SER A 419 27.38 -57.89 46.84
CA SER A 419 27.14 -56.83 45.86
C SER A 419 27.46 -55.45 46.45
N ASN A 420 27.63 -54.47 45.58
CA ASN A 420 27.84 -53.07 45.96
C ASN A 420 26.63 -52.46 46.70
N ASP A 421 25.42 -52.97 46.42
CA ASP A 421 24.17 -52.59 47.07
C ASP A 421 23.32 -53.85 47.32
N PRO A 422 23.36 -54.42 48.54
CA PRO A 422 22.56 -55.59 48.87
C PRO A 422 21.07 -55.32 48.80
N ASP A 423 20.58 -54.18 49.27
CA ASP A 423 19.13 -53.91 49.38
C ASP A 423 18.49 -53.70 48.01
N GLY A 424 19.19 -53.04 47.09
CA GLY A 424 18.77 -52.85 45.69
C GLY A 424 19.12 -54.01 44.75
N PHE A 425 19.80 -55.06 45.21
CA PHE A 425 20.43 -56.05 44.33
C PHE A 425 19.46 -56.75 43.38
N GLU A 426 18.33 -57.27 43.87
CA GLU A 426 17.36 -57.97 43.00
C GLU A 426 16.67 -57.02 42.00
N ALA A 427 16.44 -55.77 42.39
CA ALA A 427 15.93 -54.75 41.47
C ALA A 427 16.95 -54.43 40.37
N ALA A 428 18.24 -54.36 40.71
CA ALA A 428 19.32 -54.19 39.75
C ALA A 428 19.42 -55.39 38.80
N ILE A 429 19.27 -56.62 39.30
CA ILE A 429 19.16 -57.83 38.47
C ILE A 429 17.99 -57.71 37.49
N MET A 430 16.80 -57.34 37.95
CA MET A 430 15.62 -57.16 37.08
C MET A 430 15.82 -56.05 36.02
N GLY A 431 16.66 -55.05 36.33
CA GLY A 431 17.01 -53.95 35.44
C GLY A 431 18.00 -54.30 34.32
N ILE A 432 18.65 -55.48 34.36
CA ILE A 432 19.54 -55.94 33.29
C ILE A 432 18.77 -56.02 31.99
N LYS A 433 19.19 -55.32 30.95
CA LYS A 433 18.41 -55.21 29.71
C LYS A 433 18.48 -56.50 28.90
N ALA A 434 17.32 -56.91 28.37
CA ALA A 434 17.28 -57.87 27.27
C ALA A 434 17.84 -57.20 26.00
N ILE A 435 18.15 -57.98 24.96
CA ILE A 435 18.36 -57.44 23.62
C ILE A 435 17.10 -56.71 23.16
#